data_AF-A0A5A7MR04-F1
#
_entry.id   AF-A0A5A7MR04-F1
#
_cell.length_a   1.000
_cell.length_b   1.000
_cell.length_c   1.000
_cell.angle_alpha   90.00
_cell.angle_beta   90.00
_cell.angle_gamma   90.00
#
_symmetry.space_group_name_H-M   'P 1'
#
loop_
_entity.id
_entity.type
_entity.pdbx_description
1 polymer ?
#
loop_
_entity_poly.entity_id
_entity_poly.type
_entity_poly.pdbx_seq_one_letter_code
_entity_poly.pdbx_strand_id
1 'polypeptide(L)'
;MKAVVYADAIQMGIIFLGIFLCAAFALYYLGGLSAVSEQLDPARFKAVSFTRFGISGDEFGFLPMLFGGMVLYASYYGCDQTQAQRILSAKDARTMRQTLLANGLLRFPMVVLYCVMGLLIGALVMLSPDLSVSEISATPDTMIPQFILTYLPHGLIGLLVVAILSSAMSSLSSVINSLSAVTTEDIALLRGNSLSERHYVLLSRLSAMIWALVILGFSFFGGAIADTVIEAINKVGSMFYGPILATFLLAIMVRDISARGANWGLMAGVGTNLYLWLFVPQIFWFWWNVIGLLTTFSIAFAYSIIIDKRRPAFTGFVRGSHDGPATMAPWRETIILLIAFGVILTVIIGFDGLWTALTASPEISAAEVL
;
A
#
# COMPACT_ATOMS: atom_id res chain seq x y z
N MET A 1 4.29 -22.81 5.03
CA MET A 1 3.07 -21.97 5.12
C MET A 1 2.47 -21.93 6.52
N LYS A 2 1.96 -23.02 7.11
CA LYS A 2 1.30 -22.96 8.44
C LYS A 2 2.15 -22.30 9.54
N ALA A 3 3.40 -22.74 9.73
CA ALA A 3 4.29 -22.17 10.75
C ALA A 3 4.56 -20.67 10.54
N VAL A 4 4.70 -20.23 9.29
CA VAL A 4 4.90 -18.81 8.93
C VAL A 4 3.66 -17.99 9.30
N VAL A 5 2.47 -18.48 9.00
CA VAL A 5 1.20 -17.80 9.35
C VAL A 5 1.03 -17.64 10.86
N TYR A 6 1.37 -18.67 11.65
CA TYR A 6 1.32 -18.56 13.11
C TYR A 6 2.33 -17.56 13.67
N ALA A 7 3.56 -17.56 13.13
CA ALA A 7 4.58 -16.59 13.52
C ALA A 7 4.13 -15.15 13.21
N ASP A 8 3.62 -14.92 11.99
CA ASP A 8 3.08 -13.62 11.58
C ASP A 8 1.92 -13.16 12.48
N ALA A 9 1.03 -14.08 12.89
CA ALA A 9 -0.09 -13.77 13.77
C ALA A 9 0.36 -13.35 15.18
N ILE A 10 1.33 -14.07 15.77
CA ILE A 10 1.91 -13.72 17.07
C ILE A 10 2.59 -12.34 16.97
N GLN A 11 3.39 -12.15 15.93
CA GLN A 11 4.12 -10.91 15.71
C GLN A 11 3.18 -9.72 15.50
N MET A 12 2.07 -9.89 14.76
CA MET A 12 1.02 -8.89 14.60
C MET A 12 0.45 -8.48 15.97
N GLY A 13 0.19 -9.45 16.86
CA GLY A 13 -0.28 -9.18 18.21
C GLY A 13 0.73 -8.36 19.04
N ILE A 14 2.02 -8.69 18.96
CA ILE A 14 3.08 -7.96 19.67
C ILE A 14 3.21 -6.53 19.15
N ILE A 15 3.22 -6.33 17.82
CA ILE A 15 3.32 -4.99 17.22
C ILE A 15 2.10 -4.16 17.56
N PHE A 16 0.90 -4.76 17.53
CA PHE A 16 -0.34 -4.08 17.87
C PHE A 16 -0.39 -3.64 19.34
N LEU A 17 -0.01 -4.53 20.26
CA LEU A 17 0.11 -4.16 21.67
C LEU A 17 1.20 -3.10 21.85
N GLY A 18 2.31 -3.24 21.14
CA GLY A 18 3.43 -2.31 21.18
C GLY A 18 3.05 -0.90 20.80
N ILE A 19 2.31 -0.72 19.71
CA ILE A 19 1.87 0.60 19.31
C ILE A 19 0.86 1.21 20.29
N PHE A 20 -0.03 0.41 20.87
CA PHE A 20 -0.93 0.88 21.91
C PHE A 20 -0.17 1.35 23.16
N LEU A 21 0.85 0.60 23.58
CA LEU A 21 1.73 1.00 24.68
C LEU A 21 2.49 2.28 24.33
N CYS A 22 3.04 2.39 23.12
CA CYS A 22 3.69 3.62 22.68
C CYS A 22 2.74 4.82 22.75
N ALA A 23 1.46 4.66 22.38
CA ALA A 23 0.46 5.72 22.49
C ALA A 23 0.22 6.15 23.94
N ALA A 24 0.07 5.17 24.84
CA ALA A 24 -0.14 5.42 26.25
C ALA A 24 1.06 6.15 26.89
N PHE A 25 2.29 5.71 26.59
CA PHE A 25 3.50 6.38 27.06
C PHE A 25 3.65 7.78 26.46
N ALA A 26 3.39 7.96 25.16
CA ALA A 26 3.45 9.27 24.53
C ALA A 26 2.49 10.26 25.20
N LEU A 27 1.24 9.83 25.46
CA LEU A 27 0.26 10.63 26.18
C LEU A 27 0.68 10.97 27.62
N TYR A 28 1.30 10.00 28.31
CA TYR A 28 1.82 10.21 29.65
C TYR A 28 2.91 11.29 29.67
N TYR A 29 3.87 11.23 28.75
CA TYR A 29 4.95 12.23 28.64
C TYR A 29 4.48 13.58 28.11
N LEU A 30 3.44 13.62 27.28
CA LEU A 30 2.78 14.85 26.84
C LEU A 30 2.02 15.57 27.96
N GLY A 31 1.70 14.89 29.07
CA GLY A 31 0.85 15.44 30.13
C GLY A 31 -0.65 15.41 29.79
N GLY A 32 -1.06 14.65 28.77
CA GLY A 32 -2.45 14.47 28.37
C GLY A 32 -2.75 14.87 26.93
N LEU A 33 -4.02 14.75 26.54
CA LEU A 33 -4.49 15.03 25.17
C LEU A 33 -4.56 16.52 24.84
N SER A 34 -4.69 17.39 25.84
CA SER A 34 -4.76 18.85 25.63
C SER A 34 -3.49 19.42 25.01
N ALA A 35 -2.32 18.89 25.40
CA ALA A 35 -1.04 19.32 24.84
C ALA A 35 -0.94 19.07 23.32
N VAL A 36 -1.65 18.05 22.80
CA VAL A 36 -1.63 17.73 21.36
C VAL A 36 -2.35 18.81 20.56
N SER A 37 -3.49 19.30 21.07
CA SER A 37 -4.24 20.38 20.42
C SER A 37 -3.58 21.75 20.53
N GLU A 38 -2.82 21.97 21.61
CA GLU A 38 -2.11 23.23 21.83
C GLU A 38 -0.84 23.35 20.98
N GLN A 39 -0.13 22.23 20.75
CA GLN A 39 1.18 22.25 20.09
C GLN A 39 1.14 21.99 18.59
N LEU A 40 0.06 21.40 18.07
CA LEU A 40 -0.05 21.08 16.65
C LEU A 40 -1.01 22.04 15.95
N ASP A 41 -0.58 22.50 14.77
CA ASP A 41 -1.44 23.23 13.84
C ASP A 41 -2.76 22.46 13.60
N PRO A 42 -3.93 23.10 13.80
CA PRO A 42 -5.24 22.52 13.51
C PRO A 42 -5.34 21.88 12.11
N ALA A 43 -4.58 22.36 11.13
CA ALA A 43 -4.53 21.79 9.78
C ALA A 43 -4.05 20.33 9.76
N ARG A 44 -3.26 19.87 10.75
CA ARG A 44 -2.77 18.48 10.86
C ARG A 44 -3.86 17.47 11.20
N PHE A 45 -5.00 17.93 11.72
CA PHE A 45 -6.14 17.09 12.04
C PHE A 45 -7.09 16.91 10.86
N LYS A 46 -6.92 17.69 9.78
CA LYS A 46 -7.73 17.57 8.57
C LYS A 46 -7.30 16.34 7.78
N ALA A 47 -8.10 15.28 7.87
CA ALA A 47 -7.78 14.01 7.22
C ALA A 47 -8.21 13.97 5.76
N VAL A 48 -9.27 14.68 5.36
CA VAL A 48 -9.80 14.64 3.99
C VAL A 48 -9.80 16.03 3.34
N SER A 49 -9.27 16.09 2.12
CA SER A 49 -9.30 17.28 1.29
C SER A 49 -10.04 17.04 -0.02
N PHE A 50 -11.17 17.73 -0.21
CA PHE A 50 -11.95 17.70 -1.44
C PHE A 50 -11.55 18.79 -2.45
N THR A 51 -10.72 19.76 -2.03
CA THR A 51 -10.29 20.88 -2.88
C THR A 51 -9.00 20.57 -3.62
N ARG A 52 -8.24 19.57 -3.15
CA ARG A 52 -7.04 19.09 -3.82
C ARG A 52 -7.42 18.03 -4.85
N PHE A 53 -7.12 18.29 -6.11
CA PHE A 53 -7.41 17.42 -7.24
C PHE A 53 -6.21 16.56 -7.66
N GLY A 54 -4.98 16.90 -7.28
CA GLY A 54 -3.81 16.10 -7.62
C GLY A 54 -3.17 16.41 -8.98
N ILE A 55 -3.47 17.57 -9.57
CA ILE A 55 -3.13 17.88 -10.98
C ILE A 55 -2.25 19.14 -11.08
N SER A 56 -2.27 20.01 -10.06
CA SER A 56 -1.60 21.31 -10.09
C SER A 56 -0.51 21.41 -9.03
N GLY A 57 0.19 20.31 -8.76
CA GLY A 57 1.24 20.21 -7.73
C GLY A 57 0.70 20.04 -6.31
N ASP A 58 -0.60 19.88 -6.16
CA ASP A 58 -1.27 19.56 -4.90
C ASP A 58 -1.32 18.05 -4.68
N GLU A 59 -1.04 17.58 -3.47
CA GLU A 59 -1.00 16.15 -3.17
C GLU A 59 -2.08 15.73 -2.16
N PHE A 60 -2.31 14.41 -2.09
CA PHE A 60 -3.21 13.77 -1.11
C PHE A 60 -4.66 14.26 -1.14
N GLY A 61 -5.16 14.61 -2.33
CA GLY A 61 -6.57 14.92 -2.58
C GLY A 61 -7.50 13.70 -2.54
N PHE A 62 -8.78 13.90 -2.23
CA PHE A 62 -9.75 12.80 -2.13
C PHE A 62 -9.88 11.98 -3.42
N LEU A 63 -10.00 12.65 -4.58
CA LEU A 63 -10.19 11.99 -5.87
C LEU A 63 -9.01 11.11 -6.31
N PRO A 64 -7.76 11.60 -6.33
CA PRO A 64 -6.62 10.74 -6.65
C PRO A 64 -6.50 9.57 -5.68
N MET A 65 -6.75 9.79 -4.38
CA MET A 65 -6.68 8.73 -3.36
C MET A 65 -7.78 7.68 -3.57
N LEU A 66 -8.99 8.09 -3.92
CA LEU A 66 -10.11 7.18 -4.19
C LEU A 66 -9.86 6.34 -5.45
N PHE A 67 -9.65 6.99 -6.59
CA PHE A 67 -9.55 6.28 -7.88
C PHE A 67 -8.19 5.62 -8.08
N GLY A 68 -7.10 6.34 -7.75
CA GLY A 68 -5.76 5.79 -7.79
C GLY A 68 -5.58 4.66 -6.77
N GLY A 69 -6.09 4.85 -5.54
CA GLY A 69 -6.06 3.82 -4.51
C GLY A 69 -6.87 2.58 -4.87
N MET A 70 -8.05 2.74 -5.49
CA MET A 70 -8.84 1.62 -5.97
C MET A 70 -8.05 0.77 -6.99
N VAL A 71 -7.40 1.40 -7.97
CA VAL A 71 -6.58 0.69 -8.97
C VAL A 71 -5.35 0.04 -8.31
N LEU A 72 -4.64 0.78 -7.47
CA LEU A 72 -3.45 0.29 -6.75
C LEU A 72 -3.80 -0.95 -5.91
N TYR A 73 -4.83 -0.89 -5.07
CA TYR A 73 -5.19 -2.00 -4.20
C TYR A 73 -5.85 -3.16 -4.94
N ALA A 74 -6.61 -2.90 -6.02
CA ALA A 74 -7.11 -3.98 -6.89
C ALA A 74 -5.95 -4.75 -7.52
N SER A 75 -4.91 -4.06 -7.98
CA SER A 75 -3.69 -4.68 -8.50
C SER A 75 -2.90 -5.41 -7.40
N TYR A 76 -2.74 -4.79 -6.23
CA TYR A 76 -2.02 -5.40 -5.10
C TYR A 76 -2.67 -6.72 -4.65
N TYR A 77 -3.99 -6.76 -4.44
CA TYR A 77 -4.65 -7.98 -3.99
C TYR A 77 -4.94 -8.99 -5.12
N GLY A 78 -5.05 -8.52 -6.37
CA GLY A 78 -5.45 -9.35 -7.52
C GLY A 78 -4.30 -9.86 -8.38
N CYS A 79 -3.20 -9.12 -8.45
CA CYS A 79 -2.10 -9.35 -9.40
C CYS A 79 -0.74 -9.55 -8.72
N ASP A 80 -0.59 -9.18 -7.45
CA ASP A 80 0.68 -9.36 -6.72
C ASP A 80 0.86 -10.82 -6.28
N GLN A 81 2.03 -11.38 -6.61
CA GLN A 81 2.33 -12.78 -6.31
C GLN A 81 2.34 -13.07 -4.80
N THR A 82 2.81 -12.14 -3.98
CA THR A 82 2.86 -12.33 -2.51
C THR A 82 1.46 -12.50 -1.93
N GLN A 83 0.48 -11.80 -2.52
CA GLN A 83 -0.92 -11.90 -2.11
C GLN A 83 -1.58 -13.13 -2.72
N ALA A 84 -1.36 -13.40 -4.01
CA ALA A 84 -1.89 -14.57 -4.70
C ALA A 84 -1.51 -15.88 -3.97
N GLN A 85 -0.25 -16.02 -3.55
CA GLN A 85 0.22 -17.19 -2.80
C GLN A 85 -0.54 -17.40 -1.48
N ARG A 86 -0.82 -16.32 -0.74
CA ARG A 86 -1.57 -16.37 0.53
C ARG A 86 -3.03 -16.74 0.31
N ILE A 87 -3.65 -16.15 -0.72
CA ILE A 87 -5.04 -16.37 -1.11
C ILE A 87 -5.24 -17.83 -1.57
N LEU A 88 -4.35 -18.35 -2.42
CA LEU A 88 -4.41 -19.73 -2.94
C LEU A 88 -4.09 -20.78 -1.87
N SER A 89 -3.43 -20.39 -0.79
CA SER A 89 -3.19 -21.27 0.37
C SER A 89 -4.39 -21.36 1.32
N ALA A 90 -5.47 -20.61 1.08
CA ALA A 90 -6.68 -20.69 1.88
C ALA A 90 -7.38 -22.05 1.70
N LYS A 91 -8.03 -22.52 2.75
CA LYS A 91 -8.73 -23.82 2.75
C LYS A 91 -9.82 -23.91 1.68
N ASP A 92 -10.56 -22.82 1.50
CA ASP A 92 -11.69 -22.73 0.59
C ASP A 92 -12.00 -21.27 0.24
N ALA A 93 -12.83 -21.06 -0.78
CA ALA A 93 -13.22 -19.73 -1.26
C ALA A 93 -13.96 -18.90 -0.20
N ARG A 94 -14.66 -19.52 0.75
CA ARG A 94 -15.36 -18.80 1.84
C ARG A 94 -14.34 -18.22 2.82
N THR A 95 -13.36 -19.02 3.22
CA THR A 95 -12.26 -18.60 4.11
C THR A 95 -11.47 -17.46 3.45
N MET A 96 -11.14 -17.59 2.17
CA MET A 96 -10.51 -16.52 1.39
C MET A 96 -11.31 -15.20 1.44
N ARG A 97 -12.62 -15.25 1.19
CA ARG A 97 -13.50 -14.06 1.25
C ARG A 97 -13.54 -13.43 2.63
N GLN A 98 -13.63 -14.26 3.67
CA GLN A 98 -13.64 -13.80 5.06
C GLN A 98 -12.30 -13.16 5.44
N THR A 99 -11.17 -13.72 4.99
CA THR A 99 -9.85 -13.13 5.19
C THR A 99 -9.73 -11.76 4.51
N LEU A 100 -10.20 -11.63 3.27
CA LEU A 100 -10.20 -10.34 2.56
C LEU A 100 -11.12 -9.31 3.21
N LEU A 101 -12.31 -9.73 3.66
CA LEU A 101 -13.25 -8.88 4.40
C LEU A 101 -12.64 -8.39 5.71
N ALA A 102 -12.08 -9.30 6.51
CA ALA A 102 -11.45 -8.99 7.78
C ALA A 102 -10.25 -8.05 7.58
N ASN A 103 -9.42 -8.30 6.57
CA ASN A 103 -8.33 -7.41 6.20
C ASN A 103 -8.84 -6.01 5.83
N GLY A 104 -9.88 -5.88 5.01
CA GLY A 104 -10.47 -4.58 4.65
C GLY A 104 -10.99 -3.80 5.86
N LEU A 105 -11.67 -4.48 6.79
CA LEU A 105 -12.25 -3.85 7.98
C LEU A 105 -11.21 -3.51 9.05
N LEU A 106 -10.29 -4.43 9.36
CA LEU A 106 -9.30 -4.26 10.43
C LEU A 106 -8.15 -3.35 10.03
N ARG A 107 -7.89 -3.18 8.74
CA ARG A 107 -6.83 -2.29 8.26
C ARG A 107 -7.10 -0.83 8.60
N PHE A 108 -8.36 -0.39 8.54
CA PHE A 108 -8.69 1.00 8.84
C PHE A 108 -8.36 1.42 10.28
N PRO A 109 -8.85 0.76 11.35
CA PRO A 109 -8.51 1.14 12.73
C PRO A 109 -7.01 1.02 13.01
N MET A 110 -6.32 0.07 12.38
CA MET A 110 -4.85 -0.03 12.46
C MET A 110 -4.16 1.22 11.89
N VAL A 111 -4.59 1.69 10.73
CA VAL A 111 -4.01 2.90 10.11
C VAL A 111 -4.32 4.15 10.93
N VAL A 112 -5.54 4.27 11.46
CA VAL A 112 -5.88 5.37 12.39
C VAL A 112 -4.95 5.39 13.59
N LEU A 113 -4.65 4.22 14.17
CA LEU A 113 -3.71 4.13 15.29
C LEU A 113 -2.30 4.59 14.91
N TYR A 114 -1.80 4.23 13.72
CA TYR A 114 -0.52 4.75 13.20
C TYR A 114 -0.55 6.28 13.03
N CYS A 115 -1.64 6.85 12.51
CA CYS A 115 -1.79 8.29 12.32
C CYS A 115 -1.83 9.03 13.68
N VAL A 116 -2.62 8.53 14.63
CA VAL A 116 -2.69 9.09 15.99
C VAL A 116 -1.31 9.06 16.64
N MET A 117 -0.58 7.96 16.51
CA MET A 117 0.81 7.88 17.00
C MET A 117 1.72 8.93 16.39
N GLY A 118 1.62 9.16 15.08
CA GLY A 118 2.38 10.21 14.40
C GLY A 118 2.07 11.60 14.96
N LEU A 119 0.80 11.89 15.27
CA LEU A 119 0.40 13.15 15.90
C LEU A 119 0.96 13.27 17.33
N LEU A 120 0.84 12.21 18.15
CA LEU A 120 1.33 12.23 19.53
C LEU A 120 2.85 12.47 19.58
N ILE A 121 3.62 11.72 18.79
CA ILE A 121 5.07 11.90 18.76
C ILE A 121 5.42 13.26 18.16
N GLY A 122 4.72 13.70 17.12
CA GLY A 122 4.89 15.04 16.55
C GLY A 122 4.72 16.16 17.58
N ALA A 123 3.69 16.08 18.43
CA ALA A 123 3.48 17.04 19.52
C ALA A 123 4.59 16.96 20.57
N LEU A 124 5.04 15.76 20.94
CA LEU A 124 6.10 15.55 21.92
C LEU A 124 7.44 16.12 21.44
N VAL A 125 7.75 16.00 20.15
CA VAL A 125 8.95 16.55 19.52
C VAL A 125 8.95 18.09 19.55
N MET A 126 7.79 18.73 19.46
CA MET A 126 7.69 20.20 19.60
C MET A 126 7.96 20.66 21.04
N LEU A 127 7.71 19.80 22.04
CA LEU A 127 7.89 20.10 23.46
C LEU A 127 9.27 19.74 24.01
N SER A 128 9.92 18.72 23.43
CA SER A 128 11.12 18.10 24.01
C SER A 128 12.37 18.50 23.24
N PRO A 129 13.31 19.24 23.86
CA PRO A 129 14.57 19.61 23.21
C PRO A 129 15.50 18.39 22.96
N ASP A 130 15.27 17.27 23.64
CA ASP A 130 16.04 16.02 23.49
C ASP A 130 15.80 15.31 22.15
N LEU A 131 14.63 15.50 21.52
CA LEU A 131 14.35 15.05 20.17
C LEU A 131 14.50 16.24 19.24
N SER A 132 15.69 16.42 18.65
CA SER A 132 15.94 17.58 17.82
C SER A 132 14.98 17.58 16.60
N VAL A 133 14.15 18.63 16.51
CA VAL A 133 13.15 18.81 15.44
C VAL A 133 13.81 18.73 14.05
N SER A 134 15.05 19.19 13.94
CA SER A 134 15.83 19.21 12.70
C SER A 134 16.25 17.82 12.21
N GLU A 135 16.69 16.92 13.10
CA GLU A 135 17.12 15.57 12.69
C GLU A 135 15.92 14.69 12.32
N ILE A 136 14.81 14.87 13.03
CA ILE A 136 13.57 14.13 12.79
C ILE A 136 12.87 14.58 11.51
N SER A 137 12.86 15.88 11.22
CA SER A 137 12.29 16.39 9.97
C SER A 137 13.05 15.88 8.74
N ALA A 138 14.36 15.63 8.86
CA ALA A 138 15.17 15.05 7.80
C ALA A 138 14.92 13.54 7.62
N THR A 139 14.45 12.84 8.64
CA THR A 139 14.19 11.39 8.58
C THR A 139 12.88 11.01 9.31
N PRO A 140 11.71 11.37 8.76
CA PRO A 140 10.43 11.18 9.44
C PRO A 140 10.16 9.73 9.89
N ASP A 141 10.64 8.75 9.11
CA ASP A 141 10.46 7.32 9.39
C ASP A 141 11.20 6.83 10.66
N THR A 142 12.15 7.62 11.18
CA THR A 142 12.91 7.27 12.40
C THR A 142 12.20 7.66 13.70
N MET A 143 11.11 8.44 13.61
CA MET A 143 10.36 8.93 14.79
C MET A 143 9.95 7.82 15.76
N ILE A 144 9.35 6.75 15.24
CA ILE A 144 8.85 5.64 16.08
C ILE A 144 10.03 4.88 16.73
N PRO A 145 11.07 4.44 16.00
CA PRO A 145 12.26 3.84 16.60
C PRO A 145 12.92 4.71 17.68
N GLN A 146 13.10 6.00 17.42
CA GLN A 146 13.71 6.92 18.39
C GLN A 146 12.85 7.06 19.64
N PHE A 147 11.53 7.22 19.47
CA PHE A 147 10.61 7.27 20.59
C PHE A 147 10.69 6.00 21.46
N ILE A 148 10.74 4.82 20.84
CA ILE A 148 10.89 3.54 21.55
C ILE A 148 12.17 3.55 22.37
N LEU A 149 13.32 3.92 21.78
CA LEU A 149 14.61 3.86 22.46
C LEU A 149 14.74 4.87 23.62
N THR A 150 14.09 6.02 23.51
CA THR A 150 14.24 7.12 24.47
C THR A 150 13.21 7.07 25.61
N TYR A 151 11.95 6.72 25.32
CA TYR A 151 10.84 6.89 26.28
C TYR A 151 10.27 5.59 26.85
N LEU A 152 10.64 4.42 26.31
CA LEU A 152 10.10 3.14 26.81
C LEU A 152 11.06 2.45 27.79
N PRO A 153 10.53 1.63 28.71
CA PRO A 153 11.37 0.84 29.61
C PRO A 153 12.13 -0.26 28.85
N HIS A 154 13.35 -0.60 29.33
CA HIS A 154 14.28 -1.49 28.64
C HIS A 154 13.70 -2.85 28.21
N GLY A 155 12.81 -3.45 29.01
CA GLY A 155 12.14 -4.72 28.64
C GLY A 155 11.22 -4.57 27.43
N LEU A 156 10.49 -3.45 27.34
CA LEU A 156 9.60 -3.18 26.22
C LEU A 156 10.37 -2.79 24.96
N ILE A 157 11.47 -2.03 25.10
CA ILE A 157 12.38 -1.73 24.00
C ILE A 157 12.82 -3.02 23.30
N GLY A 158 13.36 -3.98 24.05
CA GLY A 158 13.85 -5.24 23.50
C GLY A 158 12.74 -6.02 22.78
N LEU A 159 11.55 -6.10 23.39
CA LEU A 159 10.39 -6.78 22.80
C LEU A 159 9.97 -6.14 21.46
N LEU A 160 9.84 -4.81 21.42
CA LEU A 160 9.36 -4.10 20.23
C LEU A 160 10.39 -4.09 19.10
N VAL A 161 11.66 -3.87 19.42
CA VAL A 161 12.73 -3.91 18.40
C VAL A 161 12.82 -5.29 17.77
N VAL A 162 12.77 -6.37 18.56
CA VAL A 162 12.75 -7.74 18.04
C VAL A 162 11.51 -7.99 17.18
N ALA A 163 10.33 -7.52 17.59
CA ALA A 163 9.09 -7.69 16.83
C ALA A 163 9.13 -6.95 15.47
N ILE A 164 9.66 -5.72 15.44
CA ILE A 164 9.84 -4.93 14.22
C ILE A 164 10.81 -5.64 13.27
N LEU A 165 11.97 -6.07 13.78
CA LEU A 165 12.96 -6.80 12.97
C LEU A 165 12.40 -8.12 12.44
N SER A 166 11.70 -8.90 13.28
CA SER A 166 10.98 -10.11 12.86
C SER A 166 9.99 -9.82 11.74
N SER A 167 9.26 -8.69 11.82
CA SER A 167 8.29 -8.28 10.81
C SER A 167 8.91 -7.93 9.48
N ALA A 168 10.01 -7.19 9.52
CA ALA A 168 10.80 -6.88 8.34
C ALA A 168 11.33 -8.16 7.69
N MET A 169 11.86 -9.09 8.49
CA MET A 169 12.38 -10.37 8.01
C MET A 169 11.30 -11.25 7.35
N SER A 170 10.11 -11.35 7.96
CA SER A 170 8.99 -12.12 7.37
C SER A 170 8.55 -11.52 6.03
N SER A 171 8.42 -10.19 5.96
CA SER A 171 8.06 -9.48 4.73
C SER A 171 9.11 -9.67 3.63
N LEU A 172 10.39 -9.50 3.97
CA LEU A 172 11.51 -9.67 3.04
C LEU A 172 11.60 -11.12 2.52
N SER A 173 11.43 -12.11 3.39
CA SER A 173 11.40 -13.52 3.01
C SER A 173 10.28 -13.81 2.01
N SER A 174 9.08 -13.26 2.24
CA SER A 174 7.93 -13.41 1.34
C SER A 174 8.19 -12.79 -0.04
N VAL A 175 8.84 -11.63 -0.11
CA VAL A 175 9.19 -10.97 -1.39
C VAL A 175 10.25 -11.77 -2.15
N ILE A 176 11.33 -12.17 -1.49
CA ILE A 176 12.40 -12.98 -2.11
C ILE A 176 11.84 -14.32 -2.62
N ASN A 177 10.99 -14.97 -1.84
CA ASN A 177 10.35 -16.22 -2.24
C ASN A 177 9.42 -16.02 -3.46
N SER A 178 8.66 -14.94 -3.48
CA SER A 178 7.75 -14.64 -4.60
C SER A 178 8.50 -14.33 -5.88
N LEU A 179 9.56 -13.52 -5.82
CA LEU A 179 10.42 -13.20 -6.95
C LEU A 179 11.15 -14.45 -7.48
N SER A 180 11.68 -15.27 -6.57
CA SER A 180 12.30 -16.56 -6.92
C SER A 180 11.31 -17.49 -7.61
N ALA A 181 10.10 -17.64 -7.07
CA ALA A 181 9.07 -18.50 -7.63
C ALA A 181 8.67 -18.06 -9.04
N VAL A 182 8.38 -16.77 -9.24
CA VAL A 182 8.01 -16.22 -10.56
C VAL A 182 9.16 -16.41 -11.55
N THR A 183 10.38 -16.06 -11.18
CA THR A 183 11.56 -16.21 -12.07
C THR A 183 11.80 -17.68 -12.44
N THR A 184 11.65 -18.60 -11.50
CA THR A 184 11.86 -20.04 -11.72
C THR A 184 10.78 -20.60 -12.65
N GLU A 185 9.52 -20.23 -12.41
CA GLU A 185 8.39 -20.66 -13.23
C GLU A 185 8.49 -20.12 -14.66
N ASP A 186 8.82 -18.85 -14.83
CA ASP A 186 8.99 -18.24 -16.15
C ASP A 186 10.11 -18.93 -16.96
N ILE A 187 11.24 -19.24 -16.32
CA ILE A 187 12.34 -19.97 -16.96
C ILE A 187 11.93 -21.42 -17.27
N ALA A 188 11.17 -22.07 -16.39
CA ALA A 188 10.67 -23.42 -16.60
C ALA A 188 9.74 -23.47 -17.83
N LEU A 189 8.82 -22.52 -17.94
CA LEU A 189 7.90 -22.37 -19.06
C LEU A 189 8.66 -22.15 -20.38
N LEU A 190 9.68 -21.27 -20.38
CA LEU A 190 10.52 -21.04 -21.57
C LEU A 190 11.31 -22.28 -22.00
N ARG A 191 11.61 -23.19 -21.08
CA ARG A 191 12.25 -24.49 -21.36
C ARG A 191 11.25 -25.62 -21.60
N GLY A 192 9.96 -25.30 -21.77
CA GLY A 192 8.91 -26.28 -22.05
C GLY A 192 8.62 -27.22 -20.88
N ASN A 193 8.77 -26.75 -19.63
CA ASN A 193 8.52 -27.52 -18.39
C ASN A 193 9.31 -28.84 -18.31
N SER A 194 10.48 -28.90 -18.95
CA SER A 194 11.32 -30.09 -19.02
C SER A 194 12.35 -30.19 -17.87
N LEU A 195 12.31 -29.28 -16.90
CA LEU A 195 13.30 -29.23 -15.82
C LEU A 195 13.09 -30.39 -14.84
N SER A 196 14.16 -31.14 -14.56
CA SER A 196 14.12 -32.13 -13.48
C SER A 196 14.02 -31.45 -12.12
N GLU A 197 13.40 -32.12 -11.14
CA GLU A 197 13.16 -31.57 -9.80
C GLU A 197 14.43 -30.99 -9.16
N ARG A 198 15.58 -31.66 -9.33
CA ARG A 198 16.87 -31.18 -8.81
C ARG A 198 17.28 -29.83 -9.41
N HIS A 199 17.13 -29.67 -10.74
CA HIS A 199 17.45 -28.42 -11.41
C HIS A 199 16.47 -27.32 -11.05
N TYR A 200 15.18 -27.65 -10.89
CA TYR A 200 14.16 -26.71 -10.46
C TYR A 200 14.48 -26.13 -9.07
N VAL A 201 14.80 -26.99 -8.10
CA VAL A 201 15.17 -26.55 -6.73
C VAL A 201 16.46 -25.73 -6.75
N LEU A 202 17.46 -26.13 -7.53
CA LEU A 202 18.71 -25.36 -7.67
C LEU A 202 18.43 -23.96 -8.25
N LEU A 203 17.63 -23.88 -9.30
CA LEU A 203 17.26 -22.62 -9.95
C LEU A 203 16.51 -21.71 -8.97
N SER A 204 15.52 -22.23 -8.25
CA SER A 204 14.80 -21.46 -7.23
C SER A 204 15.72 -20.91 -6.14
N ARG A 205 16.66 -21.70 -5.62
CA ARG A 205 17.64 -21.23 -4.62
C ARG A 205 18.57 -20.16 -5.18
N LEU A 206 19.05 -20.33 -6.42
CA LEU A 206 19.90 -19.36 -7.09
C LEU A 206 19.16 -18.05 -7.35
N SER A 207 17.94 -18.13 -7.89
CA SER A 207 17.07 -16.96 -8.11
C SER A 207 16.78 -16.21 -6.80
N ALA A 208 16.54 -16.92 -5.70
CA ALA A 208 16.37 -16.29 -4.39
C ALA A 208 17.61 -15.52 -3.94
N MET A 209 18.81 -16.10 -4.11
CA MET A 209 20.07 -15.43 -3.79
C MET A 209 20.32 -14.20 -4.67
N ILE A 210 20.05 -14.29 -5.98
CA ILE A 210 20.20 -13.18 -6.92
C ILE A 210 19.27 -12.03 -6.50
N TRP A 211 17.99 -12.30 -6.26
CA TRP A 211 17.04 -11.27 -5.85
C TRP A 211 17.38 -10.68 -4.48
N ALA A 212 17.87 -11.47 -3.53
CA ALA A 212 18.35 -10.95 -2.25
C ALA A 212 19.50 -9.95 -2.42
N LEU A 213 20.48 -10.26 -3.29
CA LEU A 213 21.58 -9.36 -3.61
C LEU A 213 21.12 -8.09 -4.35
N VAL A 214 20.17 -8.24 -5.27
CA VAL A 214 19.58 -7.10 -6.00
C VAL A 214 18.85 -6.16 -5.03
N ILE A 215 18.01 -6.70 -4.14
CA ILE A 215 17.30 -5.91 -3.11
C ILE A 215 18.29 -5.21 -2.19
N LEU A 216 19.35 -5.91 -1.75
CA LEU A 216 20.41 -5.33 -0.93
C LEU A 216 21.09 -4.16 -1.65
N GLY A 217 21.41 -4.32 -2.94
CA GLY A 217 21.99 -3.27 -3.77
C GLY A 217 21.07 -2.05 -3.90
N PHE A 218 19.78 -2.26 -4.19
CA PHE A 218 18.80 -1.17 -4.28
C PHE A 218 18.53 -0.49 -2.93
N SER A 219 18.72 -1.17 -1.80
CA SER A 219 18.50 -0.59 -0.48
C SER A 219 19.36 0.65 -0.21
N PHE A 220 20.57 0.73 -0.80
CA PHE A 220 21.46 1.89 -0.69
C PHE A 220 20.95 3.15 -1.41
N PHE A 221 20.00 3.00 -2.33
CA PHE A 221 19.46 4.09 -3.14
C PHE A 221 18.02 4.46 -2.78
N GLY A 222 17.41 3.78 -1.79
CA GLY A 222 15.99 3.94 -1.47
C GLY A 222 15.59 5.36 -1.07
N GLY A 223 16.47 6.08 -0.35
CA GLY A 223 16.22 7.45 0.10
C GLY A 223 16.15 8.51 -1.01
N ALA A 224 16.50 8.15 -2.26
CA ALA A 224 16.41 9.08 -3.40
C ALA A 224 15.02 9.08 -4.08
N ILE A 225 14.11 8.19 -3.70
CA ILE A 225 12.81 8.01 -4.38
C ILE A 225 11.77 9.03 -3.88
N ALA A 226 11.71 9.19 -2.55
CA ALA A 226 10.79 10.06 -1.84
C ALA A 226 11.27 10.30 -0.40
N ASP A 227 10.69 11.29 0.27
CA ASP A 227 11.08 11.71 1.63
C ASP A 227 10.69 10.68 2.69
N THR A 228 9.65 9.88 2.42
CA THR A 228 9.19 8.83 3.33
C THR A 228 9.15 7.47 2.63
N VAL A 229 9.39 6.41 3.39
CA VAL A 229 9.33 5.03 2.88
C VAL A 229 7.93 4.69 2.35
N ILE A 230 6.88 5.20 2.99
CA ILE A 230 5.48 4.97 2.55
C ILE A 230 5.17 5.67 1.22
N GLU A 231 5.74 6.85 0.98
CA GLU A 231 5.59 7.52 -0.31
C GLU A 231 6.41 6.78 -1.38
N ALA A 232 7.67 6.41 -1.08
CA ALA A 232 8.55 5.72 -2.00
C ALA A 232 7.93 4.42 -2.54
N ILE A 233 7.42 3.56 -1.64
CA ILE A 233 6.82 2.28 -2.02
C ILE A 233 5.56 2.47 -2.88
N ASN A 234 4.73 3.46 -2.56
CA ASN A 234 3.50 3.71 -3.29
C ASN A 234 3.73 4.45 -4.61
N LYS A 235 4.76 5.28 -4.72
CA LYS A 235 5.17 5.94 -5.97
C LYS A 235 5.71 4.94 -6.97
N VAL A 236 6.60 4.03 -6.53
CA VAL A 236 7.05 2.89 -7.33
C VAL A 236 5.87 1.98 -7.69
N GLY A 237 5.02 1.65 -6.72
CA GLY A 237 3.81 0.87 -6.98
C GLY A 237 2.91 1.51 -8.04
N SER A 238 2.67 2.81 -7.94
CA SER A 238 1.79 3.56 -8.86
C SER A 238 2.30 3.59 -10.29
N MET A 239 3.61 3.50 -10.48
CA MET A 239 4.22 3.38 -11.81
C MET A 239 3.79 2.09 -12.52
N PHE A 240 3.64 0.97 -11.80
CA PHE A 240 3.44 -0.37 -12.39
C PHE A 240 2.04 -0.94 -12.20
N TYR A 241 1.36 -0.68 -11.07
CA TYR A 241 0.13 -1.38 -10.69
C TYR A 241 -1.03 -1.14 -11.65
N GLY A 242 -1.20 0.08 -12.18
CA GLY A 242 -2.22 0.40 -13.18
C GLY A 242 -2.06 -0.41 -14.47
N PRO A 243 -0.92 -0.31 -15.18
CA PRO A 243 -0.63 -1.10 -16.37
C PRO A 243 -0.73 -2.62 -16.17
N ILE A 244 -0.25 -3.14 -15.02
CA ILE A 244 -0.36 -4.57 -14.70
C ILE A 244 -1.83 -4.98 -14.55
N LEU A 245 -2.62 -4.21 -13.78
CA LEU A 245 -4.04 -4.51 -13.60
C LEU A 245 -4.79 -4.51 -14.93
N ALA A 246 -4.52 -3.54 -15.80
CA ALA A 246 -5.11 -3.48 -17.14
C ALA A 246 -4.82 -4.76 -17.94
N THR A 247 -3.59 -5.26 -17.90
CA THR A 247 -3.18 -6.49 -18.61
C THR A 247 -3.95 -7.72 -18.11
N PHE A 248 -4.11 -7.87 -16.79
CA PHE A 248 -4.91 -8.95 -16.20
C PHE A 248 -6.40 -8.82 -16.55
N LEU A 249 -6.96 -7.62 -16.46
CA LEU A 249 -8.37 -7.39 -16.82
C LEU A 249 -8.62 -7.65 -18.31
N LEU A 250 -7.70 -7.26 -19.20
CA LEU A 250 -7.77 -7.61 -20.62
C LEU A 250 -7.80 -9.13 -20.82
N ALA A 251 -6.94 -9.87 -20.12
CA ALA A 251 -6.88 -11.33 -20.24
C ALA A 251 -8.16 -12.03 -19.73
N ILE A 252 -8.82 -11.48 -18.70
CA ILE A 252 -9.98 -12.12 -18.06
C ILE A 252 -11.32 -11.64 -18.62
N MET A 253 -11.41 -10.40 -19.11
CA MET A 253 -12.68 -9.76 -19.47
C MET A 253 -12.89 -9.55 -20.98
N VAL A 254 -11.81 -9.61 -21.77
CA VAL A 254 -11.84 -9.29 -23.20
C VAL A 254 -11.49 -10.53 -24.02
N ARG A 255 -12.47 -11.00 -24.79
CA ARG A 255 -12.24 -12.08 -25.77
C ARG A 255 -11.52 -11.52 -26.99
N ASP A 256 -10.70 -12.36 -27.63
CA ASP A 256 -10.02 -12.06 -28.89
C ASP A 256 -9.04 -10.88 -28.82
N ILE A 257 -8.57 -10.50 -27.64
CA ILE A 257 -7.47 -9.54 -27.49
C ILE A 257 -6.16 -10.14 -28.00
N SER A 258 -5.30 -9.35 -28.63
CA SER A 258 -3.98 -9.82 -29.06
C SER A 258 -2.99 -9.85 -27.91
N ALA A 259 -2.23 -10.94 -27.79
CA ALA A 259 -1.12 -11.04 -26.84
C ALA A 259 -0.03 -9.98 -27.10
N ARG A 260 0.28 -9.70 -28.37
CA ARG A 260 1.24 -8.64 -28.74
C ARG A 260 0.67 -7.26 -28.41
N GLY A 261 -0.63 -7.06 -28.64
CA GLY A 261 -1.33 -5.83 -28.28
C GLY A 261 -1.29 -5.58 -26.77
N ALA A 262 -1.55 -6.60 -25.95
CA ALA A 262 -1.45 -6.52 -24.50
C ALA A 262 -0.03 -6.13 -24.04
N ASN A 263 1.02 -6.75 -24.60
CA ASN A 263 2.41 -6.43 -24.28
C ASN A 263 2.76 -4.97 -24.63
N TRP A 264 2.39 -4.51 -25.83
CA TRP A 264 2.61 -3.10 -26.22
C TRP A 264 1.82 -2.12 -25.37
N GLY A 265 0.59 -2.47 -24.99
CA GLY A 265 -0.21 -1.69 -24.05
C GLY A 265 0.47 -1.58 -22.68
N LEU A 266 0.99 -2.68 -22.14
CA LEU A 266 1.71 -2.69 -20.87
C LEU A 266 2.95 -1.78 -20.94
N MET A 267 3.78 -1.95 -21.97
CA MET A 267 4.99 -1.14 -22.17
C MET A 267 4.65 0.35 -22.28
N ALA A 268 3.60 0.70 -23.02
CA ALA A 268 3.21 2.10 -23.19
C ALA A 268 2.57 2.71 -21.94
N GLY A 269 1.83 1.92 -21.15
CA GLY A 269 1.30 2.37 -19.86
C GLY A 269 2.40 2.65 -18.85
N VAL A 270 3.36 1.73 -18.70
CA VAL A 270 4.55 1.93 -17.85
C VAL A 270 5.39 3.11 -18.36
N GLY A 271 5.60 3.20 -19.68
CA GLY A 271 6.33 4.30 -20.31
C GLY A 271 5.67 5.66 -20.09
N THR A 272 4.33 5.72 -20.12
CA THR A 272 3.57 6.94 -19.81
C THR A 272 3.75 7.33 -18.36
N ASN A 273 3.64 6.38 -17.43
CA ASN A 273 3.86 6.65 -16.01
C ASN A 273 5.30 7.11 -15.72
N LEU A 274 6.29 6.51 -16.38
CA LEU A 274 7.69 6.95 -16.29
C LEU A 274 7.87 8.38 -16.82
N TYR A 275 7.22 8.71 -17.94
CA TYR A 275 7.22 10.07 -18.48
C TYR A 275 6.61 11.06 -17.48
N LEU A 276 5.48 10.71 -16.86
CA LEU A 276 4.84 11.55 -15.85
C LEU A 276 5.75 11.76 -14.63
N TRP A 277 6.43 10.71 -14.17
CA TRP A 277 7.40 10.82 -13.08
C TRP A 277 8.50 11.82 -13.43
N LEU A 278 9.16 11.66 -14.58
CA LEU A 278 10.36 12.43 -14.91
C LEU A 278 10.07 13.87 -15.37
N PHE A 279 8.95 14.09 -16.07
CA PHE A 279 8.70 15.35 -16.79
C PHE A 279 7.46 16.11 -16.32
N VAL A 280 6.56 15.49 -15.57
CA VAL A 280 5.31 16.12 -15.11
C VAL A 280 5.11 15.91 -13.60
N PRO A 281 6.04 16.41 -12.75
CA PRO A 281 5.97 16.20 -11.30
C PRO A 281 4.76 16.87 -10.63
N GLN A 282 4.06 17.76 -11.33
CA GLN A 282 2.84 18.41 -10.83
C GLN A 282 1.65 17.45 -10.72
N ILE A 283 1.67 16.34 -11.48
CA ILE A 283 0.63 15.31 -11.38
C ILE A 283 0.99 14.40 -10.22
N PHE A 284 0.14 14.43 -9.20
CA PHE A 284 0.28 13.58 -8.04
C PHE A 284 0.32 12.11 -8.46
N TRP A 285 1.33 11.40 -7.97
CA TRP A 285 1.72 10.08 -8.47
C TRP A 285 0.65 9.00 -8.28
N PHE A 286 -0.34 9.19 -7.41
CA PHE A 286 -1.51 8.30 -7.32
C PHE A 286 -2.31 8.22 -8.63
N TRP A 287 -2.38 9.33 -9.40
CA TRP A 287 -3.09 9.35 -10.68
C TRP A 287 -2.44 8.45 -11.74
N TRP A 288 -1.14 8.15 -11.61
CA TRP A 288 -0.42 7.27 -12.53
C TRP A 288 -1.04 5.86 -12.57
N ASN A 289 -1.69 5.42 -11.49
CA ASN A 289 -2.44 4.16 -11.50
C ASN A 289 -3.57 4.19 -12.54
N VAL A 290 -4.40 5.22 -12.52
CA VAL A 290 -5.55 5.35 -13.42
C VAL A 290 -5.08 5.63 -14.84
N ILE A 291 -4.13 6.56 -15.00
CA ILE A 291 -3.58 6.94 -16.31
C ILE A 291 -2.92 5.73 -16.97
N GLY A 292 -2.03 5.04 -16.25
CA GLY A 292 -1.35 3.85 -16.77
C GLY A 292 -2.34 2.75 -17.14
N LEU A 293 -3.39 2.52 -16.34
CA LEU A 293 -4.45 1.56 -16.65
C LEU A 293 -5.16 1.92 -17.96
N LEU A 294 -5.63 3.16 -18.10
CA LEU A 294 -6.37 3.62 -19.27
C LEU A 294 -5.50 3.61 -20.53
N THR A 295 -4.25 4.03 -20.42
CA THR A 295 -3.28 4.00 -21.53
C THR A 295 -3.02 2.57 -21.99
N THR A 296 -2.79 1.63 -21.06
CA THR A 296 -2.59 0.22 -21.41
C THR A 296 -3.80 -0.37 -22.10
N PHE A 297 -5.02 -0.14 -21.58
CA PHE A 297 -6.26 -0.56 -22.25
C PHE A 297 -6.35 0.01 -23.66
N SER A 298 -6.18 1.32 -23.81
CA SER A 298 -6.35 2.02 -25.09
C SER A 298 -5.39 1.51 -26.15
N ILE A 299 -4.11 1.35 -25.81
CA ILE A 299 -3.08 0.90 -26.76
C ILE A 299 -3.25 -0.59 -27.08
N ALA A 300 -3.60 -1.42 -26.11
CA ALA A 300 -3.85 -2.84 -26.35
C ALA A 300 -5.04 -3.06 -27.30
N PHE A 301 -6.13 -2.31 -27.12
CA PHE A 301 -7.29 -2.32 -28.02
C PHE A 301 -6.93 -1.80 -29.41
N ALA A 302 -6.30 -0.63 -29.48
CA ALA A 302 -5.90 -0.01 -30.75
C ALA A 302 -4.98 -0.94 -31.56
N TYR A 303 -3.96 -1.53 -30.92
CA TYR A 303 -3.06 -2.49 -31.57
C TYR A 303 -3.82 -3.71 -32.08
N SER A 304 -4.69 -4.29 -31.24
CA SER A 304 -5.45 -5.50 -31.59
C SER A 304 -6.39 -5.27 -32.78
N ILE A 305 -7.03 -4.09 -32.86
CA ILE A 305 -7.98 -3.75 -33.94
C ILE A 305 -7.24 -3.34 -35.22
N ILE A 306 -6.22 -2.48 -35.10
CA ILE A 306 -5.58 -1.84 -36.26
C ILE A 306 -4.56 -2.78 -36.91
N ILE A 307 -3.69 -3.39 -36.10
CA ILE A 307 -2.54 -4.16 -36.60
C ILE A 307 -2.93 -5.62 -36.79
N ASP A 308 -3.44 -6.26 -35.74
CA ASP A 308 -3.79 -7.69 -35.80
C ASP A 308 -5.19 -7.94 -36.38
N LYS A 309 -5.94 -6.88 -36.71
CA LYS A 309 -7.29 -6.93 -37.29
C LYS A 309 -8.27 -7.83 -36.52
N ARG A 310 -8.07 -7.93 -35.20
CA ARG A 310 -8.95 -8.66 -34.28
C ARG A 310 -10.15 -7.80 -33.90
N ARG A 311 -11.19 -8.44 -33.38
CA ARG A 311 -12.40 -7.78 -32.88
C ARG A 311 -12.54 -8.03 -31.38
N PRO A 312 -11.71 -7.39 -30.55
CA PRO A 312 -11.78 -7.58 -29.11
C PRO A 312 -13.16 -7.17 -28.60
N ALA A 313 -13.79 -8.05 -27.83
CA ALA A 313 -15.13 -7.83 -27.29
C ALA A 313 -15.13 -8.12 -25.79
N PHE A 314 -15.75 -7.22 -25.02
CA PHE A 314 -15.99 -7.46 -23.60
C PHE A 314 -17.04 -8.55 -23.45
N THR A 315 -16.63 -9.69 -22.91
CA THR A 315 -17.51 -10.85 -22.71
C THR A 315 -17.89 -11.05 -21.23
N GLY A 316 -17.49 -10.12 -20.36
CA GLY A 316 -17.52 -10.31 -18.91
C GLY A 316 -16.39 -11.24 -18.44
N PHE A 317 -16.38 -11.59 -17.15
CA PHE A 317 -15.36 -12.49 -16.60
C PHE A 317 -15.45 -13.86 -17.28
N VAL A 318 -14.37 -14.27 -17.95
CA VAL A 318 -14.23 -15.62 -18.52
C VAL A 318 -14.48 -16.64 -17.42
N ARG A 319 -15.53 -17.47 -17.58
CA ARG A 319 -15.76 -18.64 -16.74
C ARG A 319 -14.54 -19.55 -16.90
N GLY A 320 -13.75 -19.70 -15.84
CA GLY A 320 -12.67 -20.68 -15.81
C GLY A 320 -13.21 -22.07 -16.11
N SER A 321 -12.41 -22.90 -16.77
CA SER A 321 -12.73 -24.26 -17.23
C SER A 321 -12.92 -25.29 -16.10
N HIS A 322 -13.09 -24.85 -14.85
CA HIS A 322 -13.38 -25.73 -13.73
C HIS A 322 -14.87 -25.67 -13.40
N ASP A 323 -15.51 -26.84 -13.46
CA ASP A 323 -16.89 -27.16 -13.03
C ASP A 323 -17.07 -26.98 -11.50
N GLY A 324 -16.72 -25.80 -10.98
CA GLY A 324 -17.12 -25.36 -9.65
C GLY A 324 -18.45 -24.63 -9.73
N PRO A 325 -19.31 -24.71 -8.69
CA PRO A 325 -20.52 -23.89 -8.65
C PRO A 325 -20.11 -22.44 -8.87
N ALA A 326 -20.80 -21.75 -9.80
CA ALA A 326 -20.58 -20.35 -10.08
C ALA A 326 -20.51 -19.62 -8.74
N THR A 327 -19.30 -19.21 -8.35
CA THR A 327 -19.12 -18.56 -7.07
C THR A 327 -19.85 -17.23 -7.22
N MET A 328 -21.08 -17.15 -6.67
CA MET A 328 -21.86 -15.92 -6.67
C MET A 328 -20.92 -14.80 -6.26
N ALA A 329 -20.90 -13.72 -7.05
CA ALA A 329 -20.13 -12.54 -6.73
C ALA A 329 -20.37 -12.19 -5.24
N PRO A 330 -19.31 -11.86 -4.49
CA PRO A 330 -19.36 -11.71 -3.03
C PRO A 330 -20.07 -10.40 -2.62
N TRP A 331 -21.28 -10.18 -3.14
CA TRP A 331 -22.05 -8.96 -2.98
C TRP A 331 -22.28 -8.62 -1.51
N ARG A 332 -22.47 -9.63 -0.66
CA ARG A 332 -22.64 -9.41 0.78
C ARG A 332 -21.38 -8.78 1.39
N GLU A 333 -20.22 -9.36 1.15
CA GLU A 333 -18.94 -8.84 1.65
C GLU A 333 -18.62 -7.47 1.04
N THR A 334 -18.87 -7.27 -0.26
CA THR A 334 -18.70 -5.99 -0.94
C THR A 334 -19.59 -4.90 -0.33
N ILE A 335 -20.88 -5.19 -0.10
CA ILE A 335 -21.81 -4.23 0.51
C ILE A 335 -21.35 -3.87 1.93
N ILE A 336 -20.90 -4.84 2.73
CA ILE A 336 -20.37 -4.57 4.07
C ILE A 336 -19.19 -3.61 4.00
N LEU A 337 -18.23 -3.83 3.09
CA LEU A 337 -17.08 -2.95 2.91
C LEU A 337 -17.47 -1.55 2.42
N LEU A 338 -18.44 -1.44 1.52
CA LEU A 338 -18.93 -0.14 1.03
C LEU A 338 -19.67 0.64 2.13
N ILE A 339 -20.49 -0.04 2.93
CA ILE A 339 -21.14 0.57 4.10
C ILE A 339 -20.08 1.01 5.10
N ALA A 340 -19.10 0.16 5.42
CA ALA A 340 -18.02 0.51 6.33
C ALA A 340 -17.24 1.72 5.82
N PHE A 341 -16.90 1.77 4.53
CA PHE A 341 -16.25 2.92 3.90
C PHE A 341 -17.09 4.20 4.04
N GLY A 342 -18.40 4.14 3.76
CA GLY A 342 -19.29 5.29 3.91
C GLY A 342 -19.42 5.78 5.35
N VAL A 343 -19.53 4.86 6.31
CA VAL A 343 -19.55 5.18 7.75
C VAL A 343 -18.23 5.83 8.18
N ILE A 344 -17.10 5.22 7.83
CA ILE A 344 -15.76 5.75 8.11
C ILE A 344 -15.61 7.17 7.56
N LEU A 345 -15.96 7.38 6.29
CA LEU A 345 -15.85 8.68 5.64
C LEU A 345 -16.74 9.72 6.35
N THR A 346 -17.95 9.35 6.73
CA THR A 346 -18.87 10.24 7.47
C THR A 346 -18.31 10.59 8.85
N VAL A 347 -17.73 9.63 9.57
CA VAL A 347 -17.10 9.85 10.87
C VAL A 347 -15.90 10.79 10.74
N ILE A 348 -15.04 10.59 9.73
CA ILE A 348 -13.87 11.45 9.51
C ILE A 348 -14.29 12.87 9.13
N ILE A 349 -15.22 13.03 8.19
CA ILE A 349 -15.71 14.36 7.78
C ILE A 349 -16.42 15.05 8.95
N GLY A 350 -17.20 14.30 9.72
CA GLY A 350 -17.85 14.80 10.93
C GLY A 350 -16.85 15.25 11.99
N PHE A 351 -15.76 14.50 12.18
CA PHE A 351 -14.66 14.87 13.06
C PHE A 351 -13.94 16.13 12.56
N ASP A 352 -13.57 16.18 11.27
CA ASP A 352 -12.94 17.37 10.67
C ASP A 352 -13.82 18.63 10.85
N GLY A 353 -15.13 18.49 10.64
CA GLY A 353 -16.09 19.58 10.81
C GLY A 353 -16.25 20.03 12.27
N LEU A 354 -16.39 19.07 13.19
CA LEU A 354 -16.47 19.35 14.62
C LEU A 354 -15.17 19.98 15.14
N TRP A 355 -14.02 19.47 14.72
CA TRP A 355 -12.71 19.98 15.10
C TRP A 355 -12.50 21.41 14.61
N THR A 356 -12.86 21.69 13.36
CA THR A 356 -12.81 23.04 12.80
C THR A 356 -13.72 23.99 13.57
N ALA A 357 -14.93 23.55 13.94
CA ALA A 357 -15.86 24.37 14.73
C ALA A 357 -15.36 24.65 16.15
N LEU A 358 -14.71 23.68 16.79
CA LEU A 358 -14.15 23.81 18.14
C LEU A 358 -12.89 24.70 18.18
N THR A 359 -12.09 24.69 17.10
CA THR A 359 -10.87 25.50 16.98
C THR A 359 -11.10 26.88 16.37
N ALA A 360 -12.28 27.12 15.77
CA ALA A 360 -12.69 28.42 15.23
C ALA A 360 -13.22 29.42 16.29
N SER A 361 -13.11 29.12 17.59
CA SER A 361 -13.45 30.08 18.64
C SER A 361 -12.44 31.24 18.70
N PRO A 362 -12.89 32.49 18.88
CA PRO A 362 -12.07 33.69 18.68
C PRO A 362 -11.20 34.01 19.89
N GLU A 363 -10.11 33.26 20.10
CA GLU A 363 -9.07 33.68 21.07
C GLU A 363 -7.65 33.72 20.47
N ILE A 364 -7.44 33.33 19.21
CA ILE A 364 -6.12 33.38 18.55
C ILE A 364 -6.00 34.55 17.55
N SER A 365 -7.04 35.39 17.42
CA SER A 365 -7.02 36.58 16.53
C SER A 365 -6.49 37.86 17.21
N ALA A 366 -6.06 37.83 18.47
CA ALA A 366 -5.69 39.02 19.25
C ALA A 366 -4.17 39.13 19.55
N ALA A 367 -3.31 38.54 18.72
CA ALA A 367 -1.85 38.71 18.81
C ALA A 367 -1.24 39.49 17.62
N GLU A 368 -2.07 40.20 16.84
CA GLU A 368 -1.65 41.22 15.86
C GLU A 368 -2.22 42.60 16.20
N VAL A 369 -2.05 43.06 17.44
CA VAL A 369 -1.94 44.49 17.76
C VAL A 369 -1.01 44.61 18.99
N LEU A 370 0.30 44.54 18.75
CA LEU A 370 1.35 45.40 19.34
C LEU A 370 2.74 44.99 18.84
#